data_AF-C1FS17-F1
#
_entry.id   AF-C1FS17-F1
#
_cell.length_a   1.000
_cell.length_b   1.000
_cell.length_c   1.000
_cell.angle_alpha   90.00
_cell.angle_beta   90.00
_cell.angle_gamma   90.00
#
_symmetry.space_group_name_H-M   'P 1'
#
loop_
_entity.id
_entity.type
_entity.pdbx_description
1 polymer ?
#
loop_
_entity_poly.entity_id
_entity_poly.type
_entity_poly.pdbx_seq_one_letter_code
_entity_poly.pdbx_strand_id
1 'polypeptide(L)' 'MPDRIVLLPQGRIVFVELKAPDKKPRPIQKYRIKELRALGFRVEIIDSIEDINNFVEEIKNE' A
#
# COMPACT_ATOMS: atom_id res chain seq x y z
N MET A 1 5.13 10.70 -1.10
CA MET A 1 4.09 10.07 -1.93
C MET A 1 4.46 8.60 -2.05
N PRO A 2 3.54 7.67 -1.74
CA PRO A 2 3.73 6.23 -1.97
C PRO A 2 3.85 5.94 -3.47
N ASP A 3 4.46 4.82 -3.83
CA ASP A 3 4.86 4.51 -5.21
C ASP A 3 3.67 4.29 -6.15
N ARG A 4 2.54 3.79 -5.63
CA ARG A 4 1.32 3.55 -6.40
C ARG A 4 0.07 4.01 -5.64
N ILE A 5 -0.93 4.39 -6.43
CA ILE A 5 -2.31 4.64 -5.98
C ILE A 5 -3.19 3.65 -6.74
N VAL A 6 -3.90 2.80 -6.01
CA VAL A 6 -4.86 1.83 -6.54
C VAL A 6 -6.25 2.41 -6.36
N LEU A 7 -6.92 2.67 -7.48
CA LEU A 7 -8.29 3.18 -7.52
C LEU A 7 -9.23 2.02 -7.76
N LEU A 8 -10.18 1.83 -6.86
CA LEU A 8 -11.13 0.72 -6.88
C LEU A 8 -12.55 1.22 -7.08
N PRO A 9 -13.47 0.34 -7.53
CA PRO A 9 -14.88 0.67 -7.61
C PRO A 9 -15.43 1.24 -6.28
N GLN A 10 -16.52 2.01 -6.39
CA GLN A 10 -17.14 2.71 -5.25
C GLN A 10 -16.24 3.77 -4.58
N GLY A 11 -15.21 4.26 -5.28
CA GLY A 11 -14.36 5.34 -4.78
C GLY A 11 -13.38 4.92 -3.68
N ARG A 12 -13.16 3.61 -3.50
CA ARG A 12 -12.14 3.10 -2.59
C ARG A 12 -10.75 3.39 -3.15
N ILE A 13 -9.85 3.84 -2.28
CA ILE A 13 -8.46 4.16 -2.63
C ILE A 13 -7.52 3.41 -1.70
N VAL A 14 -6.54 2.70 -2.29
CA VAL A 14 -5.45 2.07 -1.55
C VAL A 14 -4.13 2.63 -2.04
N PHE A 15 -3.28 3.05 -1.12
CA PHE A 15 -1.91 3.46 -1.44
C PHE A 15 -0.97 2.27 -1.27
N VAL A 16 -0.01 2.10 -2.18
CA VAL A 16 0.97 1.01 -2.12
C VAL A 16 2.38 1.56 -2.21
N GLU A 17 3.21 1.20 -1.24
CA GLU A 17 4.65 1.44 -1.20
C GLU A 17 5.38 0.15 -1.59
N LEU A 18 6.16 0.16 -2.66
CA LEU A 18 6.87 -1.01 -3.16
C LEU A 18 8.32 -1.02 -2.68
N LYS A 19 8.77 -2.16 -2.19
CA LYS A 19 10.14 -2.36 -1.74
C LYS A 19 10.80 -3.50 -2.50
N ALA A 20 12.13 -3.44 -2.60
CA ALA A 20 12.88 -4.65 -2.90
C ALA A 20 12.79 -5.59 -1.69
N PRO A 21 12.92 -6.92 -1.88
CA PRO A 21 12.86 -7.89 -0.79
C PRO A 21 13.75 -7.48 0.40
N ASP A 22 13.21 -7.64 1.61
CA ASP A 22 13.86 -7.31 2.90
C ASP A 22 14.20 -5.81 3.10
N LYS A 23 13.76 -4.91 2.21
CA LYS A 23 13.99 -3.47 2.37
C LYS A 23 12.85 -2.80 3.10
N LYS A 24 13.18 -2.05 4.15
CA LYS A 24 12.22 -1.25 4.90
C LYS A 24 11.99 0.14 4.25
N PRO A 25 10.82 0.76 4.44
CA PRO A 25 10.60 2.15 4.03
C PRO A 25 11.57 3.12 4.73
N ARG A 26 12.01 4.16 4.00
CA ARG A 26 12.84 5.24 4.56
C ARG A 26 12.05 6.03 5.61
N PRO A 27 12.72 6.74 6.55
CA PRO A 27 12.03 7.51 7.59
C PRO A 27 10.93 8.46 7.06
N ILE A 28 11.21 9.17 5.96
CA ILE A 28 10.21 10.06 5.32
C ILE A 28 9.01 9.28 4.75
N GLN A 29 9.23 8.08 4.21
CA GLN A 29 8.15 7.23 3.72
C GLN A 29 7.29 6.73 4.88
N LYS A 30 7.90 6.32 5.99
CA LYS A 30 7.17 5.95 7.21
C LYS A 30 6.30 7.10 7.74
N TYR A 31 6.83 8.32 7.75
CA TYR A 31 6.08 9.51 8.14
C TYR A 31 4.85 9.72 7.24
N ARG A 32 5.04 9.65 5.90
CA ARG A 32 3.93 9.79 4.94
C ARG A 32 2.89 8.68 5.03
N ILE A 33 3.32 7.43 5.25
CA ILE A 33 2.43 6.29 5.48
C ILE A 33 1.59 6.54 6.74
N LYS A 34 2.20 7.05 7.82
CA LYS A 34 1.48 7.39 9.05
C LYS A 34 0.43 8.49 8.82
N GLU A 35 0.76 9.54 8.07
CA GLU A 35 -0.20 10.60 7.72
C GLU A 35 -1.37 10.06 6.91
N LEU A 36 -1.12 9.26 5.86
CA LEU A 36 -2.17 8.67 5.03
C LEU A 36 -3.09 7.73 5.83
N ARG A 37 -2.52 6.89 6.70
CA ARG A 37 -3.29 6.04 7.60
C ARG A 37 -4.11 6.86 8.59
N ALA A 38 -3.58 7.97 9.11
CA ALA A 38 -4.31 8.88 10.01
C ALA A 38 -5.49 9.58 9.31
N LEU A 39 -5.41 9.79 8.00
CA LEU A 39 -6.52 10.29 7.17
C LEU A 39 -7.56 9.21 6.83
N GLY A 40 -7.38 7.97 7.29
CA GLY A 40 -8.31 6.86 7.05
C GLY A 40 -8.07 6.09 5.76
N PHE A 41 -6.98 6.36 5.04
CA PHE A 41 -6.64 5.59 3.84
C PHE A 41 -5.94 4.28 4.19
N ARG A 42 -6.26 3.23 3.43
CA ARG A 42 -5.52 1.97 3.44
C ARG A 42 -4.16 2.19 2.77
N VAL A 43 -3.09 1.71 3.40
CA VAL A 43 -1.72 1.80 2.88
C VAL A 43 -1.00 0.47 3.05
N GLU A 44 -0.63 -0.14 1.94
CA GLU A 44 0.12 -1.40 1.89
C GLU A 44 1.61 -1.16 1.63
N ILE A 45 2.45 -2.01 2.23
CA ILE A 45 3.87 -2.09 1.93
C ILE A 45 4.10 -3.48 1.37
N ILE A 46 4.54 -3.58 0.12
CA ILE A 46 4.69 -4.85 -0.59
C ILE A 46 6.14 -4.99 -1.05
N ASP A 47 6.77 -6.11 -0.70
CA ASP A 47 8.18 -6.39 -1.04
C ASP A 47 8.40 -7.72 -1.78
N SER A 48 7.32 -8.48 -2.02
CA SER A 48 7.35 -9.75 -2.75
C SER A 48 6.20 -9.88 -3.77
N ILE A 49 6.37 -10.78 -4.74
CA ILE A 49 5.31 -11.13 -5.70
C ILE A 49 4.14 -11.83 -5.00
N GLU A 50 4.44 -12.63 -3.97
CA GLU A 50 3.43 -13.32 -3.18
C GLU A 50 2.50 -12.32 -2.48
N ASP A 51 3.05 -11.27 -1.88
CA ASP A 51 2.26 -10.19 -1.26
C ASP A 51 1.41 -9.42 -2.27
N ILE A 52 1.90 -9.25 -3.51
CA ILE A 52 1.08 -8.67 -4.59
C ILE A 52 -0.13 -9.57 -4.87
N ASN A 53 0.08 -10.88 -4.99
CA ASN A 53 -1.02 -11.82 -5.24
C ASN A 53 -2.02 -11.84 -4.09
N ASN A 54 -1.53 -11.88 -2.85
CA ASN A 54 -2.37 -11.83 -1.66
C ASN A 54 -3.19 -10.54 -1.60
N PHE A 55 -2.56 -9.39 -1.87
CA PHE A 55 -3.24 -8.09 -1.93
C PHE A 55 -4.33 -8.08 -3.01
N VAL A 56 -4.04 -8.59 -4.21
CA VAL A 56 -5.02 -8.63 -5.30
C VAL A 56 -6.21 -9.54 -4.96
N GLU A 57 -5.95 -10.71 -4.38
CA GLU A 57 -7.03 -11.62 -3.97
C GLU A 57 -7.86 -11.03 -2.83
N GLU A 58 -7.25 -10.36 -1.85
CA GLU A 58 -7.97 -9.67 -0.79
C GLU A 58 -8.91 -8.61 -1.36
N ILE A 59 -8.40 -7.74 -2.24
CA ILE A 59 -9.20 -6.66 -2.84
C ILE A 59 -10.35 -7.17 -3.71
N LYS A 60 -10.20 -8.32 -4.38
CA LYS A 60 -11.29 -8.93 -5.16
C LYS A 60 -12.43 -9.45 -4.28
N ASN A 61 -12.11 -9.85 -3.04
CA ASN A 61 -13.05 -10.48 -2.12
C ASN A 61 -13.66 -9.47 -1.12
N GLU A 62 -13.23 -8.21 -1.14
CA GLU A 62 -13.84 -7.06 -0.45
C GLU A 62 -14.94 -6.37 -1.27
#